data_AF-A0AAD8ATH0-F1
#
_entry.id   AF-A0AAD8ATH0-F1
#
_cell.length_a   1.000
_cell.length_b   1.000
_cell.length_c   1.000
_cell.angle_alpha   90.00
_cell.angle_beta   90.00
_cell.angle_gamma   90.00
#
_symmetry.space_group_name_H-M   'P 1'
#
loop_
_entity.id
_entity.type
_entity.pdbx_description
1 polymer ?
#
loop_
_entity_poly.entity_id
_entity_poly.type
_entity_poly.pdbx_seq_one_letter_code
_entity_poly.pdbx_strand_id
1 'polypeptide(L)'
;MQQKAFGLTWTSLILSLIIFVIIKTSKSNQLGYKDQYLVSNTSRTDQDLVFDDFLGFGRTFDGVGGLSGGGATSKLLVNYPFQQQNEILDFLFKPNFGASLQILKVEIGGDVQSTDGTEASHMHNDWDENYERGYEWWIMTEAKKRNPNIKLYGLPWGFPGWIGQGTRSPFAKVNVTADYIVRWVNGAKTHYNISIDYIGIWNEKKYDITYIKVLREMLNQRGFQNVMIIAADKKWEIAVDIEQDPVLASSVHAIGCHYPGTYSTQEALNTNKQLWSSEDYSTLNDEVGGGCWARILNQNYVNGLIASTISWNLLASYYQGLPYFRDGLMTAINPWSGYYEVNTPIWMTAHTTQFTSIGWRYLKHDSGVGKLPQGGSYVGLVSPDGTDLTIVIETMTRNHSKCIRPYLPNYEVKPQQVTITLKGSFVNVTQLNVWYSKLGFNSSPDIVFEKQKPIQLINGHAQINLGLDEVVTLTTLTRGQKGYYPQPPQQKSFPLPYSDNFE
;
A
#
# COMPACT_ATOMS: atom_id res chain seq x y z
N MET A 1 -79.49 -26.90 8.58
CA MET A 1 -78.77 -27.69 9.61
C MET A 1 -77.28 -27.58 9.32
N GLN A 2 -76.51 -27.43 10.40
CA GLN A 2 -75.10 -27.05 10.59
C GLN A 2 -74.06 -27.44 9.53
N GLN A 3 -73.11 -26.54 9.25
CA GLN A 3 -71.70 -26.69 9.68
C GLN A 3 -70.94 -25.35 9.68
N LYS A 4 -70.13 -25.16 10.72
CA LYS A 4 -69.22 -24.03 10.98
C LYS A 4 -67.91 -24.18 10.19
N ALA A 5 -67.29 -23.07 9.78
CA ALA A 5 -65.96 -22.60 10.25
C ALA A 5 -65.21 -21.70 9.24
N PHE A 6 -64.34 -20.85 9.82
CA PHE A 6 -63.30 -19.97 9.24
C PHE A 6 -63.79 -18.63 8.63
N GLY A 7 -63.39 -17.45 9.10
CA GLY A 7 -62.33 -17.07 10.05
C GLY A 7 -61.22 -16.29 9.34
N LEU A 8 -61.14 -15.01 9.71
CA LEU A 8 -60.07 -14.04 9.47
C LEU A 8 -59.94 -13.42 8.07
N THR A 9 -60.33 -12.15 8.04
CA THR A 9 -60.19 -11.17 6.96
C THR A 9 -58.73 -10.88 6.63
N TRP A 10 -58.47 -10.76 5.33
CA TRP A 10 -57.21 -10.51 4.62
C TRP A 10 -56.39 -9.27 5.05
N THR A 11 -56.80 -8.54 6.08
CA THR A 11 -56.18 -7.29 6.53
C THR A 11 -54.99 -7.51 7.47
N SER A 12 -54.84 -8.67 8.13
CA SER A 12 -53.68 -8.92 9.01
C SER A 12 -52.42 -9.42 8.29
N LEU A 13 -52.56 -10.04 7.10
CA LEU A 13 -51.42 -10.52 6.31
C LEU A 13 -50.67 -9.39 5.60
N ILE A 14 -51.38 -8.32 5.19
CA ILE A 14 -50.77 -7.18 4.51
C ILE A 14 -49.99 -6.30 5.51
N LEU A 15 -50.50 -6.11 6.73
CA LEU A 15 -49.72 -5.43 7.78
C LEU A 15 -48.49 -6.23 8.21
N SER A 16 -48.59 -7.57 8.24
CA SER A 16 -47.45 -8.42 8.60
C SER A 16 -46.36 -8.42 7.53
N LEU A 17 -46.71 -8.40 6.24
CA LEU A 17 -45.73 -8.28 5.15
C LEU A 17 -45.11 -6.88 5.06
N ILE A 18 -45.88 -5.81 5.31
CA ILE A 18 -45.35 -4.44 5.30
C ILE A 18 -44.42 -4.22 6.51
N ILE A 19 -44.73 -4.79 7.68
CA ILE A 19 -43.84 -4.75 8.84
C ILE A 19 -42.59 -5.62 8.61
N PHE A 20 -42.70 -6.79 7.98
CA PHE A 20 -41.52 -7.62 7.66
C PHE A 20 -40.63 -6.98 6.59
N VAL A 21 -41.21 -6.31 5.59
CA VAL A 21 -40.46 -5.57 4.57
C VAL A 21 -39.82 -4.31 5.17
N ILE A 22 -40.52 -3.56 6.03
CA ILE A 22 -39.94 -2.37 6.72
C ILE A 22 -38.87 -2.76 7.76
N ILE A 23 -38.96 -3.94 8.40
CA ILE A 23 -37.92 -4.44 9.30
C ILE A 23 -36.71 -4.98 8.51
N LYS A 24 -36.89 -5.50 7.28
CA LYS A 24 -35.77 -5.93 6.42
C LYS A 24 -35.12 -4.79 5.63
N THR A 25 -35.86 -3.78 5.21
CA THR A 25 -35.33 -2.62 4.46
C THR A 25 -34.81 -1.49 5.36
N SER A 26 -35.21 -1.43 6.64
CA SER A 26 -34.57 -0.52 7.61
C SER A 26 -33.24 -1.05 8.20
N LYS A 27 -32.95 -2.35 8.03
CA LYS A 27 -31.66 -2.97 8.42
C LYS A 27 -30.59 -3.00 7.33
N SER A 28 -30.89 -2.55 6.10
CA SER A 28 -29.94 -2.63 4.98
C SER A 28 -29.40 -1.29 4.49
N ASN A 29 -29.68 -0.16 5.15
CA ASN A 29 -29.17 1.16 4.72
C ASN A 29 -28.76 2.11 5.86
N GLN A 30 -28.43 1.57 7.02
CA GLN A 30 -27.72 2.29 8.08
C GLN A 30 -26.74 1.35 8.79
N LEU A 31 -25.70 0.90 8.08
CA LEU A 31 -24.40 0.69 8.72
C LEU A 31 -23.82 2.07 8.98
N GLY A 32 -24.41 2.78 9.94
CA GLY A 32 -23.74 3.88 10.61
C GLY A 32 -22.53 3.27 11.29
N TYR A 33 -21.34 3.60 10.79
CA TYR A 33 -20.09 3.45 11.50
C TYR A 33 -20.25 4.13 12.86
N LYS A 34 -20.67 3.36 13.88
CA LYS A 34 -20.61 3.79 15.26
C LYS A 34 -19.18 3.58 15.71
N ASP A 35 -18.59 4.66 16.22
CA ASP A 35 -17.27 4.76 16.81
C ASP A 35 -16.99 3.65 17.84
N GLN A 36 -16.46 2.54 17.38
CA GLN A 36 -15.81 1.52 18.20
C GLN A 36 -14.52 1.08 17.51
N TYR A 37 -13.60 2.02 17.33
CA TYR A 37 -12.19 1.71 17.10
C TYR A 37 -11.46 1.88 18.43
N LEU A 38 -11.12 0.76 19.06
CA LEU A 38 -10.28 0.74 20.25
C LEU A 38 -8.81 0.87 19.85
N VAL A 39 -8.45 2.07 19.42
CA VAL A 39 -7.12 2.66 19.64
C VAL A 39 -7.45 4.07 20.14
N SER A 40 -6.99 4.43 21.32
CA SER A 40 -7.50 5.56 22.11
C SER A 40 -7.68 6.84 21.28
N ASN A 41 -8.93 7.22 21.02
CA ASN A 41 -9.33 8.55 20.53
C ASN A 41 -9.17 9.64 21.63
N THR A 42 -8.32 9.40 22.63
CA THR A 42 -8.02 10.39 23.66
C THR A 42 -7.15 11.46 23.02
N SER A 43 -7.71 12.66 22.85
CA SER A 43 -6.95 13.87 22.56
C SER A 43 -5.86 14.00 23.62
N ARG A 44 -4.61 13.67 23.26
CA ARG A 44 -3.47 13.84 24.15
C ARG A 44 -3.26 15.34 24.35
N THR A 45 -3.40 15.81 25.58
CA THR A 45 -3.10 17.22 25.94
C THR A 45 -1.64 17.42 26.28
N ASP A 46 -0.91 16.33 26.53
CA ASP A 46 0.50 16.34 26.87
C ASP A 46 1.36 16.53 25.62
N GLN A 47 2.27 17.51 25.68
CA GLN A 47 3.25 17.80 24.63
C GLN A 47 4.43 16.83 24.64
N ASP A 48 4.50 15.93 25.62
CA ASP A 48 5.53 14.91 25.74
C ASP A 48 5.25 13.68 24.87
N LEU A 49 6.12 13.42 23.90
CA LEU A 49 6.12 12.24 23.03
C LEU A 49 7.18 11.26 23.55
N VAL A 50 6.71 10.27 24.31
CA VAL A 50 7.55 9.25 24.93
C VAL A 50 7.79 8.09 23.96
N PHE A 51 9.06 7.73 23.77
CA PHE A 51 9.52 6.56 23.02
C PHE A 51 10.21 5.61 23.99
N ASP A 52 9.53 4.51 24.31
CA ASP A 52 9.93 3.56 25.34
C ASP A 52 9.56 2.13 24.93
N ASP A 53 10.52 1.22 25.03
CA ASP A 53 10.37 -0.20 24.72
C ASP A 53 10.01 -1.05 25.95
N PHE A 54 9.85 -0.46 27.14
CA PHE A 54 9.49 -1.17 28.37
C PHE A 54 8.19 -1.99 28.25
N LEU A 55 7.19 -1.48 27.53
CA LEU A 55 5.92 -2.19 27.29
C LEU A 55 6.03 -3.29 26.22
N GLY A 56 7.22 -3.49 25.64
CA GLY A 56 7.47 -4.31 24.47
C GLY A 56 7.05 -3.62 23.17
N PHE A 57 6.95 -4.41 22.10
CA PHE A 57 6.74 -3.90 20.75
C PHE A 57 5.30 -4.13 20.27
N GLY A 58 4.88 -3.32 19.29
CA GLY A 58 3.70 -3.53 18.47
C GLY A 58 3.96 -4.56 17.36
N ARG A 59 3.28 -4.40 16.22
CA ARG A 59 3.44 -5.33 15.08
C ARG A 59 4.80 -5.16 14.41
N THR A 60 5.21 -6.21 13.73
CA THR A 60 6.33 -6.15 12.79
C THR A 60 5.90 -5.36 11.56
N PHE A 61 6.73 -4.40 11.15
CA PHE A 61 6.60 -3.61 9.94
C PHE A 61 6.98 -4.47 8.72
N ASP A 62 6.07 -4.50 7.76
CA ASP A 62 6.13 -5.39 6.61
C ASP A 62 6.53 -4.67 5.31
N GLY A 63 6.68 -3.34 5.35
CA GLY A 63 7.29 -2.56 4.28
C GLY A 63 6.36 -1.52 3.62
N VAL A 64 6.97 -0.67 2.81
CA VAL A 64 6.26 0.26 1.91
C VAL A 64 6.56 -0.11 0.46
N GLY A 65 5.52 -0.10 -0.38
CA GLY A 65 5.62 -0.55 -1.77
C GLY A 65 4.95 0.35 -2.79
N GLY A 66 5.17 0.00 -4.06
CA GLY A 66 4.47 0.56 -5.22
C GLY A 66 4.00 -0.56 -6.15
N LEU A 67 2.90 -0.29 -6.87
CA LEU A 67 2.19 -1.25 -7.73
C LEU A 67 2.37 -0.90 -9.21
N SER A 68 3.01 -1.79 -9.98
CA SER A 68 3.04 -1.75 -11.45
C SER A 68 1.93 -2.63 -12.01
N GLY A 69 1.11 -2.08 -12.90
CA GLY A 69 -0.09 -2.74 -13.43
C GLY A 69 -1.39 -2.23 -12.82
N GLY A 70 -2.46 -3.00 -13.01
CA GLY A 70 -3.83 -2.60 -12.71
C GLY A 70 -4.25 -1.25 -13.30
N GLY A 71 -3.85 -0.83 -14.50
CA GLY A 71 -3.40 -1.63 -15.63
C GLY A 71 -2.52 -0.83 -16.57
N ALA A 72 -1.48 -1.43 -17.13
CA ALA A 72 -0.59 -0.76 -18.08
C ALA A 72 0.10 0.52 -17.58
N THR A 73 0.26 0.64 -16.26
CA THR A 73 0.76 1.87 -15.62
C THR A 73 2.25 2.12 -15.88
N SER A 74 3.01 1.08 -16.22
CA SER A 74 4.44 1.17 -16.59
C SER A 74 4.68 1.16 -18.11
N LYS A 75 3.63 1.23 -18.94
CA LYS A 75 3.71 0.96 -20.39
C LYS A 75 4.72 1.83 -21.15
N LEU A 76 4.80 3.12 -20.83
CA LEU A 76 5.66 4.07 -21.52
C LEU A 76 7.11 4.05 -21.00
N LEU A 77 7.38 3.46 -19.83
CA LEU A 77 8.71 3.44 -19.22
C LEU A 77 9.72 2.63 -20.05
N VAL A 78 9.27 1.53 -20.66
CA VAL A 78 10.15 0.57 -21.35
C VAL A 78 10.93 1.16 -22.52
N ASN A 79 10.40 2.21 -23.15
CA ASN A 79 10.98 2.85 -24.33
C ASN A 79 11.67 4.17 -24.02
N TYR A 80 11.88 4.50 -22.74
CA TYR A 80 12.72 5.64 -22.37
C TYR A 80 14.17 5.43 -22.84
N PRO A 81 14.91 6.51 -23.16
CA PRO A 81 16.33 6.38 -23.43
C PRO A 81 17.04 5.80 -22.19
N PHE A 82 18.02 4.93 -22.45
CA PHE A 82 18.61 4.07 -21.42
C PHE A 82 19.09 4.82 -20.16
N GLN A 83 19.65 6.02 -20.32
CA GLN A 83 20.09 6.83 -19.19
C GLN A 83 18.90 7.20 -18.29
N GLN A 84 17.88 7.87 -18.84
CA GLN A 84 16.74 8.36 -18.08
C GLN A 84 15.92 7.20 -17.49
N GLN A 85 15.81 6.08 -18.20
CA GLN A 85 15.19 4.86 -17.67
C GLN A 85 15.91 4.37 -16.41
N ASN A 86 17.25 4.32 -16.41
CA ASN A 86 18.03 3.90 -15.24
C ASN A 86 17.92 4.90 -14.08
N GLU A 87 17.87 6.20 -14.36
CA GLU A 87 17.69 7.24 -13.37
C GLU A 87 16.32 7.11 -12.67
N ILE A 88 15.25 6.90 -13.44
CA ILE A 88 13.89 6.65 -12.92
C ILE A 88 13.88 5.41 -12.01
N LEU A 89 14.45 4.29 -12.47
CA LEU A 89 14.52 3.05 -11.68
C LEU A 89 15.37 3.21 -10.41
N ASP A 90 16.40 4.07 -10.44
CA ASP A 90 17.18 4.43 -9.25
C ASP A 90 16.34 5.20 -8.23
N PHE A 91 15.54 6.20 -8.67
CA PHE A 91 14.62 6.91 -7.77
C PHE A 91 13.59 6.00 -7.12
N LEU A 92 13.13 4.96 -7.82
CA LEU A 92 12.15 4.01 -7.29
C LEU A 92 12.78 2.97 -6.34
N PHE A 93 13.88 2.32 -6.75
CA PHE A 93 14.32 1.07 -6.12
C PHE A 93 15.70 1.13 -5.45
N LYS A 94 16.57 2.07 -5.83
CA LYS A 94 17.94 2.10 -5.29
C LYS A 94 17.91 2.46 -3.81
N PRO A 95 18.47 1.62 -2.92
CA PRO A 95 18.51 1.90 -1.49
C PRO A 95 19.24 3.21 -1.18
N ASN A 96 18.75 3.96 -0.20
CA ASN A 96 19.33 5.23 0.23
C ASN A 96 19.49 6.23 -0.94
N PHE A 97 18.49 6.33 -1.83
CA PHE A 97 18.54 7.26 -2.96
C PHE A 97 17.25 8.07 -3.09
N GLY A 98 16.19 7.46 -3.62
CA GLY A 98 14.86 8.05 -3.70
C GLY A 98 13.90 7.33 -2.76
N ALA A 99 12.78 6.89 -3.32
CA ALA A 99 11.72 6.14 -2.64
C ALA A 99 12.24 4.84 -2.01
N SER A 100 13.33 4.26 -2.52
CA SER A 100 14.00 3.10 -1.92
C SER A 100 13.01 1.98 -1.55
N LEU A 101 12.07 1.68 -2.45
CA LEU A 101 10.92 0.83 -2.17
C LEU A 101 11.33 -0.55 -1.66
N GLN A 102 10.54 -1.07 -0.72
CA GLN A 102 10.79 -2.34 -0.05
C GLN A 102 9.91 -3.45 -0.62
N ILE A 103 8.78 -3.10 -1.23
CA ILE A 103 7.88 -4.02 -1.92
C ILE A 103 7.62 -3.50 -3.34
N LEU A 104 7.67 -4.38 -4.33
CA LEU A 104 7.13 -4.15 -5.66
C LEU A 104 5.99 -5.15 -5.88
N LYS A 105 4.78 -4.62 -6.06
CA LYS A 105 3.60 -5.39 -6.46
C LYS A 105 3.44 -5.27 -7.98
N VAL A 106 3.17 -6.37 -8.66
CA VAL A 106 2.98 -6.41 -10.13
C VAL A 106 1.67 -7.10 -10.49
N GLU A 107 1.03 -6.65 -11.56
CA GLU A 107 -0.06 -7.37 -12.20
C GLU A 107 0.45 -8.70 -12.80
N ILE A 108 -0.28 -9.77 -12.54
CA ILE A 108 -0.18 -11.00 -13.34
C ILE A 108 -1.12 -10.80 -14.52
N GLY A 109 -0.55 -10.40 -15.67
CA GLY A 109 -1.30 -10.10 -16.88
C GLY A 109 -2.31 -11.19 -17.24
N GLY A 110 -3.51 -10.78 -17.61
CA GLY A 110 -4.64 -11.68 -17.85
C GLY A 110 -5.35 -11.47 -19.19
N ASP A 111 -4.74 -10.71 -20.10
CA ASP A 111 -5.33 -10.29 -21.39
C ASP A 111 -6.63 -9.50 -21.25
N VAL A 112 -6.81 -8.81 -20.12
CA VAL A 112 -7.99 -7.99 -19.82
C VAL A 112 -7.61 -6.53 -19.66
N GLN A 113 -8.56 -5.63 -19.92
CA GLN A 113 -8.43 -4.23 -19.52
C GLN A 113 -8.51 -4.14 -17.99
N SER A 114 -7.47 -3.64 -17.34
CA SER A 114 -7.32 -3.60 -15.89
C SER A 114 -7.18 -2.20 -15.28
N THR A 115 -7.20 -1.11 -16.09
CA THR A 115 -7.66 0.28 -15.81
C THR A 115 -7.24 1.20 -16.97
N ASP A 116 -5.93 1.29 -17.27
CA ASP A 116 -5.37 2.17 -18.30
C ASP A 116 -4.90 1.42 -19.55
N GLY A 117 -5.06 0.09 -19.57
CA GLY A 117 -4.69 -0.77 -20.70
C GLY A 117 -4.78 -2.25 -20.34
N THR A 118 -4.38 -3.08 -21.31
CA THR A 118 -4.32 -4.54 -21.11
C THR A 118 -2.89 -4.99 -20.86
N GLU A 119 -2.71 -5.95 -19.96
CA GLU A 119 -1.41 -6.62 -19.76
C GLU A 119 -1.45 -8.07 -20.24
N ALA A 120 -0.40 -8.47 -20.94
CA ALA A 120 -0.33 -9.76 -21.61
C ALA A 120 -0.16 -10.92 -20.62
N SER A 121 -0.97 -11.96 -20.78
CA SER A 121 -0.84 -13.19 -20.02
C SER A 121 0.37 -14.03 -20.47
N HIS A 122 0.96 -14.76 -19.53
CA HIS A 122 1.92 -15.81 -19.83
C HIS A 122 1.28 -17.03 -20.53
N MET A 123 -0.05 -17.15 -20.53
CA MET A 123 -0.78 -18.23 -21.20
C MET A 123 -2.06 -17.71 -21.90
N HIS A 124 -1.94 -17.30 -23.17
CA HIS A 124 -3.11 -16.84 -23.94
C HIS A 124 -4.14 -17.95 -24.18
N ASN A 125 -3.65 -19.20 -24.31
CA ASN A 125 -4.44 -20.42 -24.47
C ASN A 125 -3.97 -21.48 -23.47
N ASP A 126 -4.74 -22.55 -23.29
CA ASP A 126 -4.44 -23.66 -22.36
C ASP A 126 -3.17 -24.44 -22.71
N TRP A 127 -2.74 -24.42 -23.98
CA TRP A 127 -1.49 -25.02 -24.46
C TRP A 127 -0.32 -24.04 -24.60
N ASP A 128 -0.54 -22.75 -24.33
CA ASP A 128 0.46 -21.69 -24.54
C ASP A 128 1.18 -21.34 -23.24
N GLU A 129 2.51 -21.20 -23.30
CA GLU A 129 3.33 -20.64 -22.22
C GLU A 129 4.43 -19.76 -22.81
N ASN A 130 4.47 -18.50 -22.39
CA ASN A 130 5.55 -17.57 -22.74
C ASN A 130 5.78 -16.59 -21.59
N TYR A 131 6.99 -16.65 -21.03
CA TYR A 131 7.38 -15.84 -19.87
C TYR A 131 8.14 -14.58 -20.25
N GLU A 132 8.18 -14.20 -21.53
CA GLU A 132 8.91 -13.02 -22.05
C GLU A 132 7.97 -11.86 -22.44
N ARG A 133 6.65 -12.04 -22.29
CA ARG A 133 5.65 -11.04 -22.66
C ARG A 133 5.56 -9.91 -21.64
N GLY A 134 5.19 -8.72 -22.14
CA GLY A 134 4.98 -7.54 -21.31
C GLY A 134 6.28 -6.99 -20.73
N TYR A 135 6.19 -6.31 -19.58
CA TYR A 135 7.32 -5.60 -18.97
C TYR A 135 7.49 -5.86 -17.48
N GLU A 136 6.57 -6.60 -16.87
CA GLU A 136 6.63 -6.87 -15.43
C GLU A 136 7.81 -7.78 -15.05
N TRP A 137 8.19 -8.72 -15.93
CA TRP A 137 9.41 -9.51 -15.76
C TRP A 137 10.67 -8.64 -15.74
N TRP A 138 10.73 -7.66 -16.64
CA TRP A 138 11.83 -6.72 -16.74
C TRP A 138 11.88 -5.81 -15.51
N ILE A 139 10.76 -5.22 -15.08
CA ILE A 139 10.77 -4.29 -13.95
C ILE A 139 11.10 -5.00 -12.63
N MET A 140 10.61 -6.23 -12.42
CA MET A 140 11.02 -7.05 -11.25
C MET A 140 12.52 -7.36 -11.27
N THR A 141 13.07 -7.66 -12.44
CA THR A 141 14.51 -7.90 -12.62
C THR A 141 15.32 -6.64 -12.30
N GLU A 142 14.92 -5.48 -12.83
CA GLU A 142 15.58 -4.19 -12.59
C GLU A 142 15.50 -3.73 -11.13
N ALA A 143 14.37 -4.01 -10.46
CA ALA A 143 14.20 -3.75 -9.04
C ALA A 143 15.12 -4.63 -8.19
N LYS A 144 15.20 -5.93 -8.48
CA LYS A 144 16.10 -6.88 -7.78
C LYS A 144 17.58 -6.57 -8.00
N LYS A 145 17.97 -6.09 -9.19
CA LYS A 145 19.35 -5.64 -9.46
C LYS A 145 19.78 -4.50 -8.53
N ARG A 146 18.87 -3.56 -8.24
CA ARG A 146 19.14 -2.40 -7.38
C ARG A 146 18.99 -2.71 -5.90
N ASN A 147 17.95 -3.45 -5.55
CA ASN A 147 17.64 -3.87 -4.19
C ASN A 147 17.36 -5.38 -4.17
N PRO A 148 18.38 -6.22 -3.93
CA PRO A 148 18.21 -7.67 -3.85
C PRO A 148 17.20 -8.11 -2.79
N ASN A 149 17.01 -7.29 -1.75
CA ASN A 149 16.11 -7.54 -0.63
C ASN A 149 14.65 -7.08 -0.89
N ILE A 150 14.36 -6.43 -2.02
CA ILE A 150 12.98 -6.03 -2.34
C ILE A 150 12.07 -7.25 -2.36
N LYS A 151 10.87 -7.11 -1.80
CA LYS A 151 9.86 -8.15 -1.83
C LYS A 151 8.99 -8.03 -3.06
N LEU A 152 8.65 -9.16 -3.67
CA LEU A 152 7.85 -9.20 -4.89
C LEU A 152 6.47 -9.80 -4.63
N TYR A 153 5.44 -9.10 -5.07
CA TYR A 153 4.04 -9.49 -4.90
C TYR A 153 3.34 -9.56 -6.28
N GLY A 154 2.90 -10.74 -6.72
CA GLY A 154 2.04 -10.90 -7.91
C GLY A 154 0.55 -11.00 -7.58
N LEU A 155 -0.30 -10.28 -8.31
CA LEU A 155 -1.77 -10.35 -8.18
C LEU A 155 -2.45 -10.30 -9.57
N PRO A 156 -3.42 -11.18 -9.87
CA PRO A 156 -4.21 -11.07 -11.11
C PRO A 156 -5.37 -10.07 -10.98
N TRP A 157 -5.56 -9.21 -11.99
CA TRP A 157 -6.76 -8.39 -12.16
C TRP A 157 -7.85 -9.13 -12.96
N GLY A 158 -7.42 -10.00 -13.86
CA GLY A 158 -8.29 -10.90 -14.61
C GLY A 158 -7.52 -12.10 -15.11
N PHE A 159 -8.20 -12.91 -15.93
CA PHE A 159 -7.69 -14.19 -16.40
C PHE A 159 -8.07 -14.38 -17.87
N PRO A 160 -7.24 -15.07 -18.66
CA PRO A 160 -7.60 -15.52 -19.99
C PRO A 160 -8.90 -16.34 -19.99
N GLY A 161 -9.70 -16.21 -21.05
CA GLY A 161 -11.06 -16.80 -21.09
C GLY A 161 -11.11 -18.32 -20.88
N TRP A 162 -10.06 -19.05 -21.28
CA TRP A 162 -9.98 -20.51 -21.13
C TRP A 162 -9.91 -20.97 -19.67
N ILE A 163 -9.41 -20.14 -18.76
CA ILE A 163 -9.40 -20.39 -17.31
C ILE A 163 -10.82 -20.54 -16.77
N GLY A 164 -11.78 -19.79 -17.33
CA GLY A 164 -13.18 -19.85 -16.95
C GLY A 164 -13.88 -21.16 -17.31
N GLN A 165 -13.27 -22.02 -18.14
CA GLN A 165 -13.77 -23.34 -18.52
C GLN A 165 -15.23 -23.31 -19.03
N GLY A 166 -15.52 -22.33 -19.90
CA GLY A 166 -16.87 -22.08 -20.43
C GLY A 166 -17.77 -21.20 -19.53
N THR A 167 -17.26 -20.77 -18.37
CA THR A 167 -17.94 -19.84 -17.46
C THR A 167 -17.22 -18.49 -17.39
N ARG A 168 -17.82 -17.51 -16.70
CA ARG A 168 -17.19 -16.20 -16.42
C ARG A 168 -16.42 -16.15 -15.09
N SER A 169 -16.35 -17.27 -14.36
CA SER A 169 -15.69 -17.33 -13.05
C SER A 169 -14.35 -18.05 -13.19
N PRO A 170 -13.23 -17.48 -12.71
CA PRO A 170 -11.98 -18.21 -12.63
C PRO A 170 -12.03 -19.34 -11.60
N PHE A 171 -13.08 -19.45 -10.78
CA PHE A 171 -13.18 -20.51 -9.76
C PHE A 171 -14.07 -21.69 -10.17
N ALA A 172 -14.53 -21.76 -11.43
CA ALA A 172 -15.28 -22.90 -11.93
C ALA A 172 -14.50 -24.22 -11.84
N LYS A 173 -13.17 -24.17 -12.06
CA LYS A 173 -12.24 -25.26 -11.77
C LYS A 173 -11.02 -24.70 -11.05
N VAL A 174 -11.09 -24.62 -9.73
CA VAL A 174 -10.03 -24.02 -8.89
C VAL A 174 -8.62 -24.57 -9.13
N ASN A 175 -8.49 -25.87 -9.47
CA ASN A 175 -7.21 -26.48 -9.79
C ASN A 175 -6.58 -25.91 -11.08
N VAL A 176 -7.37 -25.57 -12.09
CA VAL A 176 -6.88 -24.98 -13.35
C VAL A 176 -6.31 -23.59 -13.08
N THR A 177 -7.03 -22.80 -12.28
CA THR A 177 -6.63 -21.44 -11.93
C THR A 177 -5.42 -21.41 -11.00
N ALA A 178 -5.37 -22.31 -10.02
CA ALA A 178 -4.20 -22.46 -9.17
C ALA A 178 -2.98 -22.90 -10.00
N ASP A 179 -3.14 -23.82 -10.95
CA ASP A 179 -2.07 -24.24 -11.85
C ASP A 179 -1.53 -23.07 -12.69
N TYR A 180 -2.42 -22.27 -13.28
CA TYR A 180 -2.06 -21.05 -14.02
C TYR A 180 -1.20 -20.09 -13.18
N ILE A 181 -1.59 -19.83 -11.94
CA ILE A 181 -0.86 -18.94 -11.03
C ILE A 181 0.49 -19.55 -10.60
N VAL A 182 0.53 -20.84 -10.26
CA VAL A 182 1.78 -21.48 -9.84
C VAL A 182 2.76 -21.62 -11.02
N ARG A 183 2.28 -21.76 -12.26
CA ARG A 183 3.11 -21.67 -13.46
C ARG A 183 3.75 -20.29 -13.62
N TRP A 184 3.03 -19.20 -13.36
CA TRP A 184 3.60 -17.85 -13.33
C TRP A 184 4.74 -17.72 -12.30
N VAL A 185 4.51 -18.21 -11.07
CA VAL A 185 5.53 -18.24 -10.01
C VAL A 185 6.75 -19.06 -10.42
N ASN A 186 6.53 -20.23 -11.02
CA ASN A 186 7.61 -21.08 -11.53
C ASN A 186 8.39 -20.39 -12.66
N GLY A 187 7.68 -19.74 -13.60
CA GLY A 187 8.29 -19.00 -14.70
C GLY A 187 9.22 -17.89 -14.24
N ALA A 188 8.80 -17.13 -13.20
CA ALA A 188 9.65 -16.13 -12.55
C ALA A 188 10.98 -16.76 -12.07
N LYS A 189 10.91 -17.96 -11.48
CA LYS A 189 12.07 -18.66 -10.95
C LYS A 189 12.95 -19.27 -12.03
N THR A 190 12.38 -19.91 -13.05
CA THR A 190 13.14 -20.66 -14.05
C THR A 190 13.73 -19.75 -15.13
N HIS A 191 13.03 -18.69 -15.55
CA HIS A 191 13.48 -17.80 -16.62
C HIS A 191 14.31 -16.61 -16.11
N TYR A 192 14.03 -16.14 -14.89
CA TYR A 192 14.64 -14.91 -14.36
C TYR A 192 15.42 -15.13 -13.06
N ASN A 193 15.41 -16.34 -12.50
CA ASN A 193 15.94 -16.63 -11.15
C ASN A 193 15.31 -15.74 -10.06
N ILE A 194 14.08 -15.29 -10.27
CA ILE A 194 13.35 -14.45 -9.33
C ILE A 194 12.53 -15.32 -8.39
N SER A 195 12.59 -15.03 -7.10
CA SER A 195 11.72 -15.66 -6.10
C SER A 195 10.60 -14.69 -5.76
N ILE A 196 9.35 -15.11 -6.01
CA ILE A 196 8.16 -14.36 -5.62
C ILE A 196 7.93 -14.55 -4.12
N ASP A 197 7.67 -13.47 -3.39
CA ASP A 197 7.46 -13.53 -1.94
C ASP A 197 5.98 -13.68 -1.61
N TYR A 198 5.11 -12.99 -2.37
CA TYR A 198 3.67 -12.94 -2.12
C TYR A 198 2.85 -13.22 -3.37
N ILE A 199 1.71 -13.88 -3.19
CA ILE A 199 0.69 -14.08 -4.21
C ILE A 199 -0.68 -13.70 -3.68
N GLY A 200 -1.49 -13.10 -4.56
CA GLY A 200 -2.83 -12.62 -4.25
C GLY A 200 -3.92 -13.51 -4.85
N ILE A 201 -5.18 -13.09 -4.68
CA ILE A 201 -6.33 -13.90 -5.09
C ILE A 201 -6.94 -13.41 -6.41
N TRP A 202 -7.71 -12.32 -6.36
CA TRP A 202 -8.30 -11.69 -7.55
C TRP A 202 -8.70 -10.25 -7.21
N ASN A 203 -8.02 -9.29 -7.83
CA ASN A 203 -8.08 -7.87 -7.46
C ASN A 203 -9.51 -7.32 -7.39
N GLU A 204 -9.93 -6.82 -6.21
CA GLU A 204 -11.24 -6.21 -5.96
C GLU A 204 -12.46 -7.05 -6.39
N LYS A 205 -12.27 -8.37 -6.54
CA LYS A 205 -13.34 -9.33 -6.87
C LYS A 205 -13.65 -10.23 -5.69
N LYS A 206 -14.70 -11.02 -5.83
CA LYS A 206 -15.08 -12.02 -4.84
C LYS A 206 -14.00 -13.11 -4.82
N TYR A 207 -13.51 -13.47 -3.64
CA TYR A 207 -12.62 -14.61 -3.44
C TYR A 207 -13.40 -15.93 -3.30
N ASP A 208 -12.71 -17.06 -3.46
CA ASP A 208 -13.24 -18.40 -3.19
C ASP A 208 -12.35 -19.12 -2.17
N ILE A 209 -12.94 -19.57 -1.06
CA ILE A 209 -12.20 -20.21 0.04
C ILE A 209 -11.55 -21.52 -0.41
N THR A 210 -12.23 -22.28 -1.27
CA THR A 210 -11.70 -23.54 -1.82
C THR A 210 -10.48 -23.26 -2.68
N TYR A 211 -10.54 -22.25 -3.55
CA TYR A 211 -9.39 -21.82 -4.34
C TYR A 211 -8.19 -21.43 -3.48
N ILE A 212 -8.38 -20.64 -2.42
CA ILE A 212 -7.26 -20.21 -1.55
C ILE A 212 -6.54 -21.42 -0.95
N LYS A 213 -7.30 -22.41 -0.47
CA LYS A 213 -6.74 -23.66 0.09
C LYS A 213 -6.02 -24.49 -0.97
N VAL A 214 -6.62 -24.64 -2.15
CA VAL A 214 -6.02 -25.35 -3.29
C VAL A 214 -4.73 -24.67 -3.77
N LEU A 215 -4.71 -23.33 -3.83
CA LEU A 215 -3.52 -22.57 -4.19
C LEU A 215 -2.39 -22.81 -3.18
N ARG A 216 -2.71 -22.78 -1.88
CA ARG A 216 -1.72 -23.08 -0.83
C ARG A 216 -1.14 -24.48 -0.96
N GLU A 217 -2.00 -25.48 -1.16
CA GLU A 217 -1.59 -26.87 -1.35
C GLU A 217 -0.70 -27.03 -2.59
N MET A 218 -1.11 -26.45 -3.72
CA MET A 218 -0.37 -26.56 -4.98
C MET A 218 0.99 -25.86 -4.93
N LEU A 219 1.08 -24.69 -4.30
CA LEU A 219 2.37 -24.03 -4.03
C LEU A 219 3.30 -24.96 -3.24
N ASN A 220 2.81 -25.59 -2.18
CA ASN A 220 3.61 -26.50 -1.35
C ASN A 220 4.06 -27.73 -2.14
N GLN A 221 3.15 -28.37 -2.88
CA GLN A 221 3.46 -29.56 -3.70
C GLN A 221 4.50 -29.27 -4.78
N ARG A 222 4.57 -28.03 -5.29
CA ARG A 222 5.52 -27.61 -6.32
C ARG A 222 6.79 -26.95 -5.78
N GLY A 223 7.04 -27.04 -4.47
CA GLY A 223 8.27 -26.52 -3.86
C GLY A 223 8.29 -25.01 -3.58
N PHE A 224 7.13 -24.35 -3.66
CA PHE A 224 6.93 -22.93 -3.41
C PHE A 224 6.29 -22.66 -2.02
N GLN A 225 6.58 -23.50 -1.02
CA GLN A 225 6.04 -23.36 0.34
C GLN A 225 6.35 -22.00 1.00
N ASN A 226 7.43 -21.33 0.57
CA ASN A 226 7.82 -20.02 1.10
C ASN A 226 7.05 -18.84 0.48
N VAL A 227 6.33 -19.05 -0.63
CA VAL A 227 5.47 -18.02 -1.23
C VAL A 227 4.26 -17.85 -0.33
N MET A 228 4.04 -16.64 0.20
CA MET A 228 2.97 -16.35 1.14
C MET A 228 1.72 -15.85 0.42
N ILE A 229 0.53 -16.19 0.95
CA ILE A 229 -0.75 -15.73 0.39
C ILE A 229 -1.21 -14.49 1.13
N ILE A 230 -1.46 -13.41 0.39
CA ILE A 230 -2.17 -12.22 0.87
C ILE A 230 -3.58 -12.29 0.31
N ALA A 231 -4.58 -12.11 1.17
CA ALA A 231 -5.97 -12.18 0.76
C ALA A 231 -6.82 -11.08 1.40
N ALA A 232 -7.84 -10.53 0.78
CA ALA A 232 -8.32 -10.86 -0.57
C ALA A 232 -8.04 -9.74 -1.60
N ASP A 233 -7.27 -8.71 -1.23
CA ASP A 233 -7.07 -7.50 -2.05
C ASP A 233 -8.43 -6.87 -2.43
N LYS A 234 -9.23 -6.66 -1.38
CA LYS A 234 -10.58 -6.10 -1.44
C LYS A 234 -10.90 -5.31 -0.16
N LYS A 235 -11.85 -5.78 0.65
CA LYS A 235 -12.21 -5.21 1.95
C LYS A 235 -11.94 -6.24 3.06
N TRP A 236 -12.14 -5.86 4.31
CA TRP A 236 -11.86 -6.68 5.49
C TRP A 236 -12.74 -7.94 5.67
N GLU A 237 -13.68 -8.18 4.76
CA GLU A 237 -14.71 -9.24 4.82
C GLU A 237 -14.14 -10.65 5.09
N ILE A 238 -12.98 -10.98 4.53
CA ILE A 238 -12.32 -12.30 4.69
C ILE A 238 -11.91 -12.61 6.13
N ALA A 239 -11.79 -11.59 6.99
CA ALA A 239 -11.41 -11.78 8.39
C ALA A 239 -12.37 -12.73 9.11
N VAL A 240 -13.67 -12.61 8.86
CA VAL A 240 -14.71 -13.48 9.45
C VAL A 240 -14.52 -14.93 9.03
N ASP A 241 -14.25 -15.18 7.74
CA ASP A 241 -14.02 -16.53 7.24
C ASP A 241 -12.73 -17.14 7.80
N ILE A 242 -11.69 -16.33 7.98
CA ILE A 242 -10.43 -16.76 8.60
C ILE A 242 -10.63 -17.19 10.06
N GLU A 243 -11.42 -16.44 10.84
CA GLU A 243 -11.72 -16.81 12.23
C GLU A 243 -12.46 -18.16 12.33
N GLN A 244 -13.32 -18.45 11.35
CA GLN A 244 -14.19 -19.63 11.37
C GLN A 244 -13.55 -20.88 10.77
N ASP A 245 -12.44 -20.75 10.03
CA ASP A 245 -11.85 -21.83 9.25
C ASP A 245 -10.33 -21.92 9.50
N PRO A 246 -9.88 -22.83 10.40
CA PRO A 246 -8.47 -22.99 10.71
C PRO A 246 -7.59 -23.36 9.51
N VAL A 247 -8.14 -24.04 8.51
CA VAL A 247 -7.40 -24.41 7.28
C VAL A 247 -7.18 -23.17 6.42
N LEU A 248 -8.21 -22.33 6.25
CA LEU A 248 -8.07 -21.04 5.59
C LEU A 248 -7.10 -20.13 6.36
N ALA A 249 -7.23 -20.07 7.69
CA ALA A 249 -6.34 -19.30 8.54
C ALA A 249 -4.87 -19.75 8.37
N SER A 250 -4.59 -21.04 8.27
CA SER A 250 -3.23 -21.53 8.01
C SER A 250 -2.72 -21.22 6.60
N SER A 251 -3.62 -21.05 5.63
CA SER A 251 -3.30 -20.77 4.23
C SER A 251 -2.94 -19.31 3.98
N VAL A 252 -3.55 -18.38 4.74
CA VAL A 252 -3.40 -16.93 4.57
C VAL A 252 -2.35 -16.37 5.54
N HIS A 253 -1.38 -15.64 5.01
CA HIS A 253 -0.33 -14.98 5.78
C HIS A 253 -0.79 -13.63 6.33
N ALA A 254 -1.34 -12.77 5.46
CA ALA A 254 -1.78 -11.42 5.80
C ALA A 254 -3.12 -11.08 5.12
N ILE A 255 -3.86 -10.15 5.71
CA ILE A 255 -5.10 -9.62 5.14
C ILE A 255 -4.81 -8.32 4.38
N GLY A 256 -4.97 -8.35 3.06
CA GLY A 256 -4.83 -7.19 2.17
C GLY A 256 -6.16 -6.48 1.94
N CYS A 257 -6.24 -5.20 2.31
CA CYS A 257 -7.40 -4.34 2.12
C CYS A 257 -7.04 -3.14 1.22
N HIS A 258 -7.99 -2.72 0.40
CA HIS A 258 -7.84 -1.60 -0.53
C HIS A 258 -8.52 -0.36 0.02
N TYR A 259 -7.82 0.77 -0.01
CA TYR A 259 -8.31 2.09 0.42
C TYR A 259 -9.03 2.03 1.78
N PRO A 260 -8.37 1.55 2.86
CA PRO A 260 -8.99 1.32 4.16
C PRO A 260 -9.38 2.61 4.89
N GLY A 261 -8.93 3.78 4.40
CA GLY A 261 -9.13 5.05 5.09
C GLY A 261 -8.44 5.06 6.45
N THR A 262 -7.30 4.38 6.58
CA THR A 262 -6.51 4.19 7.81
C THR A 262 -7.06 3.24 8.86
N TYR A 263 -8.25 2.64 8.68
CA TYR A 263 -8.86 1.79 9.71
C TYR A 263 -8.95 0.31 9.30
N SER A 264 -8.81 -0.57 10.28
CA SER A 264 -9.12 -2.01 10.20
C SER A 264 -10.38 -2.33 11.00
N THR A 265 -11.09 -3.42 10.68
CA THR A 265 -12.22 -3.88 11.52
C THR A 265 -11.77 -4.69 12.73
N GLN A 266 -12.66 -4.87 13.71
CA GLN A 266 -12.36 -5.67 14.91
C GLN A 266 -12.13 -7.15 14.55
N GLU A 267 -12.87 -7.69 13.58
CA GLU A 267 -12.70 -9.05 13.07
C GLU A 267 -11.30 -9.22 12.47
N ALA A 268 -10.82 -8.23 11.69
CA ALA A 268 -9.46 -8.26 11.16
C ALA A 268 -8.40 -8.31 12.27
N LEU A 269 -8.60 -7.54 13.34
CA LEU A 269 -7.71 -7.53 14.51
C LEU A 269 -7.70 -8.87 15.26
N ASN A 270 -8.88 -9.45 15.47
CA ASN A 270 -9.06 -10.73 16.17
C ASN A 270 -8.35 -11.90 15.46
N THR A 271 -8.17 -11.84 14.14
CA THR A 271 -7.43 -12.88 13.40
C THR A 271 -5.95 -12.99 13.80
N ASN A 272 -5.38 -11.95 14.43
CA ASN A 272 -3.95 -11.80 14.69
C ASN A 272 -3.05 -11.89 13.43
N LYS A 273 -3.63 -11.85 12.23
CA LYS A 273 -2.89 -11.78 10.96
C LYS A 273 -2.28 -10.41 10.78
N GLN A 274 -1.23 -10.33 9.99
CA GLN A 274 -0.73 -9.04 9.51
C GLN A 274 -1.81 -8.36 8.65
N LEU A 275 -1.95 -7.04 8.81
CA LEU A 275 -2.96 -6.23 8.12
C LEU A 275 -2.26 -5.26 7.20
N TRP A 276 -2.63 -5.26 5.92
CA TRP A 276 -1.96 -4.48 4.89
C TRP A 276 -2.97 -3.58 4.19
N SER A 277 -2.56 -2.35 3.90
CA SER A 277 -3.18 -1.55 2.84
C SER A 277 -2.52 -1.97 1.54
N SER A 278 -3.01 -3.06 0.96
CA SER A 278 -2.38 -3.72 -0.19
C SER A 278 -2.61 -2.97 -1.51
N GLU A 279 -3.44 -1.93 -1.47
CA GLU A 279 -3.60 -0.88 -2.47
C GLU A 279 -4.13 0.40 -1.81
N ASP A 280 -3.42 1.50 -1.94
CA ASP A 280 -3.79 2.81 -1.42
C ASP A 280 -3.27 3.94 -2.34
N TYR A 281 -3.33 5.19 -1.89
CA TYR A 281 -2.89 6.37 -2.64
C TYR A 281 -3.82 6.74 -3.80
N SER A 282 -3.58 6.28 -5.03
CA SER A 282 -4.37 6.57 -6.23
C SER A 282 -4.74 8.04 -6.38
N THR A 283 -3.83 8.95 -6.07
CA THR A 283 -4.11 10.39 -6.04
C THR A 283 -3.05 11.11 -6.85
N LEU A 284 -3.43 12.19 -7.52
CA LEU A 284 -2.53 13.00 -8.33
C LEU A 284 -1.23 13.31 -7.57
N ASN A 285 -0.08 13.15 -8.22
CA ASN A 285 1.23 13.31 -7.60
C ASN A 285 1.73 14.75 -7.46
N ASP A 286 0.81 15.65 -7.15
CA ASP A 286 1.09 17.01 -6.69
C ASP A 286 1.38 17.02 -5.17
N GLU A 287 1.48 18.22 -4.60
CA GLU A 287 1.72 18.42 -3.17
C GLU A 287 0.55 17.89 -2.32
N VAL A 288 -0.69 17.89 -2.83
CA VAL A 288 -1.84 17.32 -2.12
C VAL A 288 -1.75 15.79 -2.09
N GLY A 289 -1.34 15.16 -3.18
CA GLY A 289 -1.02 13.73 -3.22
C GLY A 289 0.14 13.38 -2.31
N GLY A 290 1.21 14.18 -2.32
CA GLY A 290 2.32 14.06 -1.36
C GLY A 290 1.82 14.06 0.08
N GLY A 291 0.94 15.00 0.42
CA GLY A 291 0.36 15.09 1.76
C GLY A 291 -0.55 13.92 2.10
N CYS A 292 -1.36 13.44 1.14
CA CYS A 292 -2.16 12.23 1.29
C CYS A 292 -1.26 11.04 1.64
N TRP A 293 -0.19 10.83 0.87
CA TRP A 293 0.74 9.71 1.03
C TRP A 293 1.49 9.76 2.37
N ALA A 294 2.05 10.93 2.71
CA ALA A 294 2.71 11.16 4.00
C ALA A 294 1.81 10.83 5.19
N ARG A 295 0.55 11.30 5.13
CA ARG A 295 -0.44 11.06 6.19
C ARG A 295 -0.77 9.58 6.34
N ILE A 296 -1.10 8.89 5.26
CA ILE A 296 -1.56 7.49 5.36
C ILE A 296 -0.42 6.51 5.69
N LEU A 297 0.82 6.80 5.30
CA LEU A 297 1.99 5.98 5.70
C LEU A 297 2.14 5.87 7.22
N ASN A 298 1.92 6.95 7.96
CA ASN A 298 1.87 6.91 9.42
C ASN A 298 0.52 6.36 9.90
N GLN A 299 -0.58 6.94 9.42
CA GLN A 299 -1.87 6.77 10.05
C GLN A 299 -2.52 5.40 9.80
N ASN A 300 -2.13 4.68 8.74
CA ASN A 300 -2.53 3.29 8.54
C ASN A 300 -2.13 2.41 9.76
N TYR A 301 -0.91 2.59 10.29
CA TYR A 301 -0.49 1.88 11.50
C TYR A 301 -1.11 2.48 12.76
N VAL A 302 -1.10 3.82 12.90
CA VAL A 302 -1.62 4.50 14.10
C VAL A 302 -3.08 4.16 14.35
N ASN A 303 -3.92 4.13 13.31
CA ASN A 303 -5.37 3.97 13.45
C ASN A 303 -5.84 2.52 13.28
N GLY A 304 -5.19 1.75 12.39
CA GLY A 304 -5.66 0.44 11.96
C GLY A 304 -4.69 -0.71 12.21
N LEU A 305 -3.54 -0.48 12.86
CA LEU A 305 -2.48 -1.48 13.03
C LEU A 305 -2.05 -2.14 11.70
N ILE A 306 -2.15 -1.36 10.61
CA ILE A 306 -1.80 -1.79 9.27
C ILE A 306 -0.27 -1.65 9.11
N ALA A 307 0.41 -2.76 8.89
CA ALA A 307 1.87 -2.87 8.96
C ALA A 307 2.59 -2.73 7.60
N SER A 308 1.84 -2.63 6.51
CA SER A 308 2.36 -2.37 5.16
C SER A 308 1.37 -1.54 4.35
N THR A 309 1.88 -0.65 3.50
CA THR A 309 1.08 0.19 2.60
C THR A 309 1.71 0.20 1.21
N ILE A 310 0.93 -0.09 0.17
CA ILE A 310 1.39 -0.17 -1.22
C ILE A 310 0.64 0.87 -2.06
N SER A 311 1.36 1.76 -2.75
CA SER A 311 0.73 2.76 -3.62
C SER A 311 0.26 2.14 -4.93
N TRP A 312 -1.01 2.35 -5.28
CA TRP A 312 -1.39 2.35 -6.68
C TRP A 312 -1.24 3.78 -7.23
N ASN A 313 -0.38 4.05 -8.20
CA ASN A 313 0.60 3.15 -8.84
C ASN A 313 2.07 3.51 -8.54
N LEU A 314 2.99 2.65 -9.00
CA LEU A 314 4.44 2.78 -8.82
C LEU A 314 4.96 4.08 -9.43
N LEU A 315 4.59 4.31 -10.69
CA LEU A 315 4.90 5.52 -11.45
C LEU A 315 3.84 5.73 -12.53
N ALA A 316 3.62 6.99 -12.89
CA ALA A 316 2.76 7.36 -13.99
C ALA A 316 3.54 7.30 -15.32
N SER A 317 3.45 6.16 -16.01
CA SER A 317 4.01 5.93 -17.34
C SER A 317 2.93 5.46 -18.33
N TYR A 318 1.84 6.22 -18.39
CA TYR A 318 0.69 6.02 -19.28
C TYR A 318 0.17 7.39 -19.77
N TYR A 319 -0.60 7.40 -20.84
CA TYR A 319 -0.98 8.62 -21.53
C TYR A 319 -1.92 9.53 -20.73
N GLN A 320 -1.77 10.84 -20.96
CA GLN A 320 -2.78 11.81 -20.58
C GLN A 320 -4.12 11.49 -21.27
N GLY A 321 -5.21 11.56 -20.51
CA GLY A 321 -6.57 11.26 -20.97
C GLY A 321 -7.05 9.84 -20.64
N LEU A 322 -6.14 8.95 -20.20
CA LEU A 322 -6.53 7.72 -19.52
C LEU A 322 -7.00 8.03 -18.09
N PRO A 323 -7.77 7.12 -17.46
CA PRO A 323 -8.18 7.26 -16.07
C PRO A 323 -7.01 7.57 -15.11
N TYR A 324 -7.28 8.28 -14.02
CA TYR A 324 -6.30 8.48 -12.93
C TYR A 324 -4.92 8.96 -13.40
N PHE A 325 -4.91 9.86 -14.39
CA PHE A 325 -3.68 10.38 -14.96
C PHE A 325 -2.80 11.04 -13.89
N ARG A 326 -1.53 10.60 -13.83
CA ARG A 326 -0.52 11.03 -12.85
C ARG A 326 -0.79 10.63 -11.39
N ASP A 327 -1.50 9.53 -11.16
CA ASP A 327 -1.72 8.97 -9.82
C ASP A 327 -0.60 7.98 -9.38
N GLY A 328 0.64 8.21 -9.82
CA GLY A 328 1.82 7.39 -9.46
C GLY A 328 2.83 8.15 -8.62
N LEU A 329 3.74 7.47 -7.91
CA LEU A 329 4.70 8.17 -7.01
C LEU A 329 5.57 9.22 -7.72
N MET A 330 5.83 9.02 -9.01
CA MET A 330 6.53 9.94 -9.89
C MET A 330 5.96 9.88 -11.33
N THR A 331 6.39 10.78 -12.22
CA THR A 331 5.85 10.87 -13.60
C THR A 331 6.92 10.61 -14.65
N ALA A 332 6.65 9.70 -15.59
CA ALA A 332 7.52 9.40 -16.74
C ALA A 332 6.68 9.01 -17.97
N ILE A 333 6.08 10.02 -18.63
CA ILE A 333 5.12 9.84 -19.74
C ILE A 333 5.64 10.28 -21.12
N ASN A 334 6.92 10.64 -21.24
CA ASN A 334 7.54 11.19 -22.45
C ASN A 334 8.82 10.42 -22.87
N PRO A 335 8.72 9.12 -23.21
CA PRO A 335 9.89 8.33 -23.64
C PRO A 335 10.59 8.94 -24.86
N TRP A 336 9.84 9.57 -25.79
CA TRP A 336 10.40 10.21 -26.98
C TRP A 336 11.29 11.44 -26.69
N SER A 337 11.16 12.07 -25.51
CA SER A 337 12.05 13.17 -25.10
C SER A 337 13.00 12.78 -23.97
N GLY A 338 12.69 11.75 -23.20
CA GLY A 338 13.39 11.39 -21.96
C GLY A 338 13.00 12.24 -20.75
N TYR A 339 12.00 13.14 -20.87
CA TYR A 339 11.55 13.96 -19.73
C TYR A 339 10.89 13.09 -18.66
N TYR A 340 11.18 13.34 -17.39
CA TYR A 340 10.49 12.75 -16.25
C TYR A 340 10.45 13.75 -15.09
N GLU A 341 9.60 13.51 -14.10
CA GLU A 341 9.47 14.34 -12.90
C GLU A 341 9.59 13.47 -11.66
N VAL A 342 10.45 13.88 -10.73
CA VAL A 342 10.56 13.28 -9.40
C VAL A 342 9.64 14.05 -8.46
N ASN A 343 8.41 13.56 -8.32
CA ASN A 343 7.35 14.25 -7.57
C ASN A 343 7.48 14.06 -6.04
N THR A 344 6.72 14.84 -5.28
CA THR A 344 6.76 14.84 -3.80
C THR A 344 6.54 13.46 -3.14
N PRO A 345 5.69 12.54 -3.67
CA PRO A 345 5.48 11.23 -3.04
C PRO A 345 6.75 10.35 -2.97
N ILE A 346 7.72 10.51 -3.88
CA ILE A 346 9.03 9.83 -3.80
C ILE A 346 9.73 10.16 -2.48
N TRP A 347 9.72 11.44 -2.12
CA TRP A 347 10.39 11.93 -0.92
C TRP A 347 9.61 11.64 0.34
N MET A 348 8.27 11.66 0.28
CA MET A 348 7.43 11.21 1.40
C MET A 348 7.64 9.72 1.69
N THR A 349 7.85 8.91 0.66
CA THR A 349 8.23 7.49 0.81
C THR A 349 9.58 7.35 1.50
N ALA A 350 10.58 8.13 1.07
CA ALA A 350 11.95 8.09 1.58
C ALA A 350 12.05 8.36 3.10
N HIS A 351 11.16 9.19 3.66
CA HIS A 351 11.06 9.45 5.10
C HIS A 351 10.84 8.19 5.95
N THR A 352 10.27 7.14 5.36
CA THR A 352 10.09 5.84 6.02
C THR A 352 11.11 4.81 5.51
N THR A 353 11.20 4.62 4.19
CA THR A 353 11.92 3.47 3.60
C THR A 353 13.44 3.55 3.73
N GLN A 354 14.03 4.75 3.76
CA GLN A 354 15.48 4.90 3.95
C GLN A 354 15.91 4.62 5.40
N PHE A 355 14.98 4.63 6.35
CA PHE A 355 15.27 4.54 7.79
C PHE A 355 14.60 3.37 8.50
N THR A 356 13.97 2.49 7.73
CA THR A 356 13.34 1.25 8.22
C THR A 356 13.69 0.10 7.29
N SER A 357 13.37 -1.12 7.69
CA SER A 357 13.44 -2.32 6.84
C SER A 357 12.35 -3.29 7.25
N ILE A 358 11.90 -4.13 6.31
CA ILE A 358 10.98 -5.22 6.62
C ILE A 358 11.55 -6.06 7.77
N GLY A 359 10.74 -6.34 8.79
CA GLY A 359 11.17 -7.02 10.01
C GLY A 359 11.43 -6.10 11.20
N TRP A 360 11.54 -4.78 10.99
CA TRP A 360 11.53 -3.81 12.09
C TRP A 360 10.21 -3.90 12.85
N ARG A 361 10.18 -3.44 14.10
CA ARG A 361 8.97 -3.48 14.92
C ARG A 361 8.55 -2.08 15.31
N TYR A 362 7.28 -1.79 15.21
CA TYR A 362 6.74 -0.57 15.81
C TYR A 362 6.85 -0.64 17.32
N LEU A 363 7.08 0.50 17.97
CA LEU A 363 6.80 0.65 19.39
C LEU A 363 5.29 0.56 19.64
N LYS A 364 4.89 0.37 20.90
CA LYS A 364 3.48 0.35 21.26
C LYS A 364 2.86 1.74 21.20
N HIS A 365 1.54 1.77 20.99
CA HIS A 365 0.73 2.97 21.15
C HIS A 365 0.96 3.62 22.51
N ASP A 366 0.95 4.95 22.53
CA ASP A 366 1.25 5.82 23.68
C ASP A 366 2.68 5.72 24.24
N SER A 367 3.50 4.82 23.67
CA SER A 367 4.90 4.56 24.03
C SER A 367 5.83 4.62 22.81
N GLY A 368 5.44 5.41 21.80
CA GLY A 368 6.21 5.62 20.57
C GLY A 368 5.35 5.69 19.30
N VAL A 369 4.06 5.38 19.39
CA VAL A 369 3.09 5.51 18.28
C VAL A 369 1.86 6.28 18.75
N GLY A 370 1.38 7.26 17.97
CA GLY A 370 0.16 7.97 18.33
C GLY A 370 -0.16 9.22 17.51
N LYS A 371 -1.14 9.99 17.99
CA LYS A 371 -1.54 11.30 17.45
C LYS A 371 -0.84 12.44 18.19
N LEU A 372 -0.58 13.54 17.48
CA LEU A 372 -0.05 14.77 18.07
C LEU A 372 -1.16 15.60 18.75
N PRO A 373 -0.84 16.37 19.80
CA PRO A 373 -1.82 17.17 20.54
C PRO A 373 -2.64 18.16 19.70
N GLN A 374 -2.00 18.80 18.72
CA GLN A 374 -2.63 19.81 17.85
C GLN A 374 -2.77 19.31 16.40
N GLY A 375 -2.97 18.00 16.21
CA GLY A 375 -3.17 17.39 14.89
C GLY A 375 -1.86 16.89 14.25
N GLY A 376 -1.99 15.85 13.43
CA GLY A 376 -0.86 15.06 12.90
C GLY A 376 -0.61 13.78 13.70
N SER A 377 0.45 13.04 13.36
CA SER A 377 0.76 11.75 13.98
C SER A 377 2.26 11.44 13.99
N TYR A 378 2.64 10.47 14.80
CA TYR A 378 4.02 9.97 14.90
C TYR A 378 4.05 8.45 15.04
N VAL A 379 5.10 7.85 14.47
CA VAL A 379 5.41 6.42 14.64
C VAL A 379 6.89 6.23 14.96
N GLY A 380 7.17 5.39 15.95
CA GLY A 380 8.51 4.95 16.32
C GLY A 380 8.70 3.49 15.95
N LEU A 381 9.79 3.19 15.25
CA LEU A 381 10.16 1.84 14.83
C LEU A 381 11.57 1.52 15.30
N VAL A 382 11.76 0.26 15.67
CA VAL A 382 13.00 -0.26 16.22
C VAL A 382 13.47 -1.43 15.37
N SER A 383 14.76 -1.41 15.07
CA SER A 383 15.47 -2.48 14.38
C SER A 383 15.32 -3.84 15.09
N PRO A 384 15.42 -4.97 14.35
CA PRO A 384 15.26 -6.31 14.95
C PRO A 384 16.22 -6.62 16.10
N ASP A 385 17.45 -6.10 16.04
CA ASP A 385 18.48 -6.23 17.07
C ASP A 385 18.36 -5.21 18.21
N GLY A 386 17.46 -4.23 18.08
CA GLY A 386 17.16 -3.25 19.12
C GLY A 386 18.13 -2.07 19.20
N THR A 387 19.04 -1.91 18.22
CA THR A 387 20.11 -0.89 18.32
C THR A 387 19.73 0.44 17.68
N ASP A 388 18.91 0.39 16.63
CA ASP A 388 18.45 1.57 15.89
C ASP A 388 16.99 1.91 16.16
N LEU A 389 16.74 3.22 16.30
CA LEU A 389 15.43 3.83 16.47
C LEU A 389 15.19 4.83 15.33
N THR A 390 14.01 4.74 14.72
CA THR A 390 13.51 5.71 13.73
C THR A 390 12.14 6.20 14.16
N ILE A 391 11.96 7.52 14.16
CA ILE A 391 10.72 8.22 14.48
C ILE A 391 10.32 9.00 13.23
N VAL A 392 9.10 8.80 12.73
CA VAL A 392 8.53 9.56 11.61
C VAL A 392 7.32 10.34 12.10
N ILE A 393 7.34 11.66 11.92
CA ILE A 393 6.31 12.59 12.37
C ILE A 393 5.71 13.28 11.14
N GLU A 394 4.39 13.41 11.08
CA GLU A 394 3.69 14.17 10.03
C GLU A 394 2.64 15.12 10.62
N THR A 395 2.49 16.30 10.01
CA THR A 395 1.50 17.34 10.40
C THR A 395 0.60 17.76 9.23
N MET A 396 0.16 16.80 8.44
CA MET A 396 -0.57 17.06 7.20
C MET A 396 -1.95 17.68 7.46
N THR A 397 -2.15 18.90 6.98
CA THR A 397 -3.44 19.58 7.08
C THR A 397 -4.48 18.91 6.20
N ARG A 398 -5.74 19.01 6.62
CA ARG A 398 -6.84 18.28 5.97
C ARG A 398 -7.07 18.66 4.51
N ASN A 399 -6.87 19.93 4.14
CA ASN A 399 -7.09 20.38 2.76
C ASN A 399 -5.92 20.02 1.83
N HIS A 400 -4.73 19.83 2.38
CA HIS A 400 -3.50 19.55 1.64
C HIS A 400 -3.11 18.07 1.67
N SER A 401 -4.01 17.18 2.11
CA SER A 401 -3.72 15.74 2.20
C SER A 401 -4.93 14.86 1.89
N LYS A 402 -5.85 15.36 1.07
CA LYS A 402 -7.01 14.58 0.63
C LYS A 402 -6.55 13.53 -0.37
N CYS A 403 -6.76 12.26 -0.02
CA CYS A 403 -6.71 11.19 -0.99
C CYS A 403 -8.02 11.15 -1.78
N ILE A 404 -8.02 10.54 -2.97
CA ILE A 404 -9.26 10.33 -3.74
C ILE A 404 -10.26 9.43 -3.00
N ARG A 405 -9.77 8.50 -2.16
CA ARG A 405 -10.56 7.50 -1.45
C ARG A 405 -9.99 7.27 -0.03
N PRO A 406 -10.85 7.05 0.98
CA PRO A 406 -12.27 7.42 1.05
C PRO A 406 -12.44 8.93 1.31
N TYR A 407 -13.67 9.36 1.61
CA TYR A 407 -13.90 10.71 2.15
C TYR A 407 -13.10 10.93 3.44
N LEU A 408 -12.41 12.07 3.52
CA LEU A 408 -11.65 12.48 4.70
C LEU A 408 -12.48 13.47 5.55
N PRO A 409 -12.89 13.07 6.78
CA PRO A 409 -13.58 13.96 7.71
C PRO A 409 -12.77 15.22 8.00
N ASN A 410 -13.45 16.28 8.46
CA ASN A 410 -12.76 17.50 8.86
C ASN A 410 -11.94 17.26 10.13
N TYR A 411 -10.72 17.79 10.13
CA TYR A 411 -9.86 17.89 11.31
C TYR A 411 -8.99 19.14 11.19
N GLU A 412 -8.50 19.64 12.31
CA GLU A 412 -7.59 20.79 12.38
C GLU A 412 -6.17 20.32 12.68
N VAL A 413 -5.20 21.06 12.14
CA VAL A 413 -3.79 20.97 12.53
C VAL A 413 -3.31 22.38 12.84
N LYS A 414 -2.61 22.56 13.96
CA LYS A 414 -2.02 23.85 14.36
C LYS A 414 -0.52 23.65 14.60
N PRO A 415 0.30 24.68 14.32
CA PRO A 415 1.69 24.67 14.74
C PRO A 415 1.79 24.39 16.24
N GLN A 416 2.73 23.54 16.62
CA GLN A 416 2.87 23.06 17.99
C GLN A 416 4.33 22.77 18.31
N GLN A 417 4.68 22.96 19.58
CA GLN A 417 5.94 22.48 20.13
C GLN A 417 5.68 21.16 20.85
N VAL A 418 6.55 20.19 20.63
CA VAL A 418 6.51 18.90 21.32
C VAL A 418 7.88 18.59 21.91
N THR A 419 7.87 17.83 23.01
CA THR A 419 9.09 17.29 23.63
C THR A 419 9.21 15.83 23.25
N ILE A 420 10.34 15.44 22.66
CA ILE A 420 10.71 14.05 22.43
C ILE A 420 11.40 13.56 23.69
N THR A 421 10.90 12.46 24.27
CA THR A 421 11.47 11.83 25.46
C THR A 421 11.83 10.39 25.17
N LEU A 422 13.12 10.06 25.27
CA LEU A 422 13.63 8.71 25.08
C LEU A 422 13.80 7.99 26.42
N LYS A 423 13.22 6.80 26.55
CA LYS A 423 13.32 5.94 27.73
C LYS A 423 13.74 4.52 27.32
N GLY A 424 13.74 3.61 28.30
CA GLY A 424 14.07 2.21 28.06
C GLY A 424 15.48 2.06 27.49
N SER A 425 15.62 1.23 26.45
CA SER A 425 16.90 1.01 25.77
C SER A 425 17.47 2.27 25.08
N PHE A 426 16.64 3.28 24.82
CA PHE A 426 17.04 4.50 24.09
C PHE A 426 17.62 5.61 24.97
N VAL A 427 17.68 5.42 26.29
CA VAL A 427 18.12 6.47 27.25
C VAL A 427 19.55 6.97 26.99
N ASN A 428 20.41 6.13 26.41
CA ASN A 428 21.80 6.46 26.10
C ASN A 428 21.97 7.14 24.73
N VAL A 429 20.89 7.31 23.95
CA VAL A 429 20.94 8.05 22.69
C VAL A 429 21.09 9.54 23.02
N THR A 430 22.22 10.12 22.64
CA THR A 430 22.52 11.54 22.89
C THR A 430 22.19 12.45 21.70
N GLN A 431 21.97 11.88 20.52
CA GLN A 431 21.73 12.63 19.29
C GLN A 431 20.86 11.83 18.31
N LEU A 432 19.98 12.52 17.58
CA LEU A 432 19.23 11.96 16.44
C LEU A 432 19.51 12.76 15.17
N ASN A 433 19.77 12.06 14.06
CA ASN A 433 19.83 12.66 12.73
C ASN A 433 18.43 13.10 12.30
N VAL A 434 18.34 14.21 11.56
CA VAL A 434 17.06 14.82 11.18
C VAL A 434 16.96 14.93 9.66
N TRP A 435 15.84 14.44 9.12
CA TRP A 435 15.42 14.64 7.73
C TRP A 435 14.09 15.37 7.73
N TYR A 436 13.97 16.38 6.89
CA TYR A 436 12.84 17.31 6.90
C TYR A 436 12.26 17.48 5.49
N SER A 437 10.93 17.46 5.42
CA SER A 437 10.17 17.95 4.28
C SER A 437 9.07 18.90 4.73
N LYS A 438 8.77 19.88 3.89
CA LYS A 438 7.63 20.78 3.96
C LYS A 438 7.02 20.91 2.58
N LEU A 439 5.75 20.54 2.46
CA LEU A 439 5.00 20.71 1.23
C LEU A 439 4.57 22.17 1.08
N GLY A 440 4.87 22.74 -0.08
CA GLY A 440 4.65 24.13 -0.43
C GLY A 440 3.25 24.35 -0.97
N PHE A 441 2.53 25.32 -0.40
CA PHE A 441 1.22 25.74 -0.90
C PHE A 441 1.20 27.26 -1.07
N ASN A 442 0.25 27.76 -1.86
CA ASN A 442 0.08 29.20 -2.13
C ASN A 442 1.35 29.88 -2.66
N SER A 443 2.02 29.24 -3.62
CA SER A 443 3.29 29.71 -4.24
C SER A 443 4.53 29.62 -3.33
N SER A 444 4.43 29.00 -2.16
CA SER A 444 5.62 28.62 -1.38
C SER A 444 6.30 27.42 -2.04
N PRO A 445 7.63 27.41 -2.20
CA PRO A 445 8.33 26.25 -2.74
C PRO A 445 8.32 25.09 -1.75
N ASP A 446 8.37 23.87 -2.26
CA ASP A 446 8.60 22.69 -1.43
C ASP A 446 10.02 22.68 -0.86
N ILE A 447 10.15 22.16 0.35
CA ILE A 447 11.41 21.65 0.88
C ILE A 447 11.23 20.13 0.96
N VAL A 448 11.99 19.36 0.19
CA VAL A 448 11.83 17.90 0.17
C VAL A 448 13.11 17.18 0.59
N PHE A 449 12.99 16.30 1.57
CA PHE A 449 14.00 15.36 2.05
C PHE A 449 15.37 16.01 2.32
N GLU A 450 15.36 17.15 3.00
CA GLU A 450 16.56 17.89 3.34
C GLU A 450 17.14 17.39 4.67
N LYS A 451 18.44 17.07 4.68
CA LYS A 451 19.16 16.71 5.90
C LYS A 451 19.40 17.96 6.74
N GLN A 452 18.87 17.97 7.96
CA GLN A 452 19.02 19.07 8.90
C GLN A 452 20.15 18.79 9.90
N LYS A 453 20.48 19.80 10.71
CA LYS A 453 21.39 19.61 11.85
C LYS A 453 20.80 18.58 12.81
N PRO A 454 21.58 17.60 13.28
CA PRO A 454 21.10 16.65 14.27
C PRO A 454 20.62 17.35 15.54
N ILE A 455 19.55 16.81 16.15
CA ILE A 455 19.07 17.28 17.45
C ILE A 455 19.86 16.59 18.57
N GLN A 456 20.23 17.36 19.58
CA GLN A 456 20.89 16.85 20.78
C GLN A 456 19.83 16.53 21.84
N LEU A 457 19.98 15.39 22.51
CA LEU A 457 19.14 15.02 23.64
C LEU A 457 19.85 15.39 24.94
N ILE A 458 19.21 16.23 25.75
CA ILE A 458 19.69 16.62 27.07
C ILE A 458 18.89 15.80 28.08
N ASN A 459 19.57 14.91 28.80
CA ASN A 459 18.94 13.97 29.73
C ASN A 459 17.84 13.10 29.08
N GLY A 460 18.01 12.71 27.81
CA GLY A 460 17.01 11.93 27.07
C GLY A 460 15.86 12.75 26.49
N HIS A 461 15.91 14.09 26.57
CA HIS A 461 14.86 14.98 26.08
C HIS A 461 15.34 15.91 24.96
N ALA A 462 14.48 16.19 23.98
CA ALA A 462 14.69 17.23 22.97
C ALA A 462 13.38 17.91 22.59
N GLN A 463 13.37 19.24 22.48
CA GLN A 463 12.20 19.98 22.00
C GLN A 463 12.29 20.22 20.50
N ILE A 464 11.16 20.05 19.80
CA ILE A 464 11.04 20.37 18.38
C ILE A 464 9.79 21.22 18.14
N ASN A 465 9.88 22.15 17.21
CA ASN A 465 8.76 22.93 16.73
C ASN A 465 8.26 22.30 15.43
N LEU A 466 6.96 22.02 15.37
CA LEU A 466 6.28 21.44 14.21
C LEU A 466 5.35 22.48 13.61
N GLY A 467 5.54 22.76 12.33
CA GLY A 467 4.66 23.57 11.50
C GLY A 467 3.53 22.74 10.88
N LEU A 468 2.96 23.29 9.81
CA LEU A 468 1.90 22.64 9.02
C LEU A 468 2.51 21.98 7.78
N ASP A 469 1.94 20.85 7.38
CA ASP A 469 2.30 20.12 6.16
C ASP A 469 3.80 19.73 6.13
N GLU A 470 4.31 19.33 7.30
CA GLU A 470 5.70 18.89 7.48
C GLU A 470 5.79 17.38 7.70
N VAL A 471 6.90 16.80 7.23
CA VAL A 471 7.34 15.45 7.61
C VAL A 471 8.74 15.54 8.20
N VAL A 472 8.91 14.99 9.40
CA VAL A 472 10.18 14.97 10.12
C VAL A 472 10.54 13.53 10.44
N THR A 473 11.70 13.07 9.98
CA THR A 473 12.28 11.79 10.41
C THR A 473 13.45 12.04 11.35
N LEU A 474 13.36 11.50 12.56
CA LEU A 474 14.42 11.48 13.56
C LEU A 474 14.96 10.06 13.65
N THR A 475 16.26 9.85 13.51
CA THR A 475 16.80 8.48 13.49
C THR A 475 18.24 8.41 14.01
N THR A 476 18.60 7.27 14.61
CA THR A 476 19.99 6.94 14.96
C THR A 476 20.83 6.64 13.72
N LEU A 477 20.19 6.23 12.61
CA LEU A 477 20.87 5.86 11.37
C LEU A 477 21.53 7.06 10.68
N THR A 478 22.71 6.82 10.10
CA THR A 478 23.49 7.84 9.38
C THR A 478 23.41 7.73 7.85
N ARG A 479 22.75 6.68 7.33
CA ARG A 479 22.76 6.26 5.92
C ARG A 479 21.83 7.01 4.97
N GLY A 480 21.01 7.94 5.45
CA GLY A 480 20.06 8.66 4.61
C GLY A 480 20.76 9.50 3.54
N GLN A 481 20.17 9.56 2.35
CA GLN A 481 20.66 10.37 1.24
C GLN A 481 19.52 10.81 0.33
N LYS A 482 19.51 12.10 -0.02
CA LYS A 482 18.69 12.63 -1.11
C LYS A 482 19.41 12.38 -2.43
N GLY A 483 18.98 11.34 -3.14
CA GLY A 483 19.50 10.98 -4.46
C GLY A 483 19.33 12.14 -5.45
N TYR A 484 20.30 12.27 -6.36
CA TYR A 484 20.31 13.35 -7.33
C TYR A 484 20.86 12.87 -8.66
N TYR A 485 20.16 13.26 -9.73
CA TYR A 485 20.64 13.27 -11.10
C TYR A 485 20.44 14.69 -11.68
N PRO A 486 21.19 15.08 -12.71
CA PRO A 486 20.94 16.33 -13.44
C PRO A 486 19.50 16.41 -13.94
N GLN A 487 19.04 17.63 -14.23
CA GLN A 487 17.70 17.83 -14.79
C GLN A 487 17.52 17.03 -16.09
N PRO A 488 16.41 16.32 -16.25
CA PRO A 488 16.15 15.56 -17.46
C PRO A 488 15.98 16.48 -18.68
N PRO A 489 16.06 15.93 -19.91
CA PRO A 489 15.79 16.70 -21.12
C PRO A 489 14.42 17.38 -21.06
N GLN A 490 14.29 18.55 -21.69
CA GLN A 490 13.01 19.27 -21.71
C GLN A 490 11.87 18.41 -22.25
N GLN A 491 10.68 18.61 -21.68
CA GLN A 491 9.45 18.02 -22.18
C GLN A 491 9.20 18.43 -23.62
N LYS A 492 8.81 17.46 -24.47
CA LYS A 492 8.39 17.70 -25.85
C LYS A 492 7.10 16.97 -26.13
N SER A 493 6.26 17.55 -27.00
CA SER A 493 5.10 16.88 -27.57
C SER A 493 5.52 15.61 -28.31
N PHE A 494 4.59 14.67 -28.45
CA PHE A 494 4.82 13.47 -29.26
C PHE A 494 5.24 13.86 -30.69
N PRO A 495 6.27 13.24 -31.26
CA PRO A 495 6.77 13.61 -32.58
C PRO A 495 5.72 13.34 -33.64
N LEU A 496 5.38 14.35 -34.44
CA LEU A 496 4.51 14.21 -35.61
C LEU A 496 5.23 14.77 -36.85
N PRO A 497 5.20 14.06 -38.00
CA PRO A 497 4.60 12.73 -38.20
C PRO A 497 5.42 11.62 -37.49
N TYR A 498 4.75 10.53 -37.10
CA TYR A 498 5.36 9.33 -36.55
C TYR A 498 5.10 8.13 -37.46
N SER A 499 6.08 7.24 -37.56
CA SER A 499 6.01 5.99 -38.31
C SER A 499 6.81 4.90 -37.58
N ASP A 500 6.34 3.67 -37.66
CA ASP A 500 7.01 2.46 -37.18
C ASP A 500 6.78 1.36 -38.22
N ASN A 501 7.84 0.70 -38.68
CA ASN A 501 7.77 -0.40 -39.67
C ASN A 501 7.76 -1.78 -39.01
N PHE A 502 8.00 -1.87 -37.70
CA PHE A 502 8.05 -3.11 -36.93
C PHE A 502 9.09 -4.15 -37.42
N GLU A 503 10.09 -3.74 -38.22
CA GLU A 503 11.14 -4.62 -38.78
C GLU A 503 12.40 -4.70 -37.91
#